data_AF-A0AA41JJU1-F1
#
_entry.id   AF-A0AA41JJU1-F1
#
_cell.length_a   1.000
_cell.length_b   1.000
_cell.length_c   1.000
_cell.angle_alpha   90.00
_cell.angle_beta   90.00
_cell.angle_gamma   90.00
#
_symmetry.space_group_name_H-M   'P 1'
#
loop_
_entity.id
_entity.type
_entity.pdbx_description
1 polymer ?
#
loop_
_entity_poly.entity_id
_entity_poly.type
_entity_poly.pdbx_seq_one_letter_code
_entity_poly.pdbx_strand_id
1 'polypeptide(L)'
;MKNHVLKTALFGALLAFGASGAASAKSLDDALDCHSNGHKFVAPLLTAGDIQSEPMHVEANSVNAFRTNHPLTAYGFGVYVVLGYQANDPIFQPGDGTPIGDWAYGVVVRGTKSAVEQAVRKAGSDATVKQAFPFLTAIVCSD
;
A
#
# COMPACT_ATOMS: atom_id res chain seq x y z
N MET A 1 28.97 34.33 60.17
CA MET A 1 28.47 34.84 58.86
C MET A 1 29.67 34.82 57.91
N LYS A 2 29.74 34.18 56.74
CA LYS A 2 28.82 33.52 55.81
C LYS A 2 29.63 32.40 55.14
N ASN A 3 29.05 31.21 54.96
CA ASN A 3 29.69 30.10 54.27
C ASN A 3 29.30 30.18 52.78
N HIS A 4 30.26 30.39 51.89
CA HIS A 4 30.03 30.34 50.45
C HIS A 4 30.27 28.91 49.95
N VAL A 5 29.19 28.13 49.87
CA VAL A 5 29.18 26.82 49.21
C VAL A 5 29.31 27.04 47.70
N LEU A 6 30.47 26.65 47.18
CA LEU A 6 30.78 26.64 45.75
C LEU A 6 29.92 25.55 45.08
N LYS A 7 28.93 25.95 44.27
CA LYS A 7 28.11 25.03 43.48
C LYS A 7 28.81 24.75 42.15
N THR A 8 29.42 23.58 42.04
CA THR A 8 29.94 23.04 40.78
C THR A 8 28.76 22.63 39.89
N ALA A 9 28.54 23.34 38.79
CA ALA A 9 27.56 22.94 37.77
C ALA A 9 28.25 22.02 36.74
N LEU A 10 27.94 20.73 36.77
CA LEU A 10 28.28 19.79 35.70
C LEU A 10 27.30 20.01 34.54
N PHE A 11 27.78 20.54 33.42
CA PHE A 11 27.06 20.53 32.15
C PHE A 11 27.21 19.15 31.49
N GLY A 12 26.20 18.30 31.63
CA GLY A 12 26.08 17.07 30.84
C GLY A 12 25.58 17.38 29.43
N ALA A 13 26.45 17.24 28.44
CA ALA A 13 26.05 17.32 27.03
C ALA A 13 25.34 16.02 26.61
N LEU A 14 24.01 16.06 26.54
CA LEU A 14 23.19 15.01 25.93
C LEU A 14 23.30 15.13 24.40
N LEU A 15 24.11 14.28 23.78
CA LEU A 15 24.10 14.06 22.34
C LEU A 15 22.80 13.33 21.97
N ALA A 16 21.79 14.07 21.56
CA ALA A 16 20.62 13.51 20.90
C ALA A 16 21.04 12.99 19.52
N PHE A 17 21.26 11.68 19.41
CA PHE A 17 21.26 10.99 18.13
C PHE A 17 19.84 11.11 17.57
N GLY A 18 19.63 12.10 16.70
CA GLY A 18 18.44 12.14 15.86
C GLY A 18 18.41 10.86 15.04
N ALA A 19 17.47 9.97 15.34
CA ALA A 19 17.15 8.88 14.45
C ALA A 19 16.70 9.53 13.14
N SER A 20 17.54 9.49 12.12
CA SER A 20 17.14 9.75 10.75
C SER A 20 16.03 8.76 10.43
N GLY A 21 14.78 9.18 10.63
CA GLY A 21 13.61 8.37 10.37
C GLY A 21 13.60 8.04 8.88
N ALA A 22 14.08 6.85 8.53
CA ALA A 22 13.72 6.26 7.25
C ALA A 22 12.19 6.22 7.25
N ALA A 23 11.54 7.01 6.39
CA ALA A 23 10.10 6.99 6.24
C ALA A 23 9.69 5.54 5.97
N SER A 24 9.04 4.90 6.94
CA SER A 24 8.59 3.53 6.80
C SER A 24 7.51 3.51 5.71
N ALA A 25 7.67 2.63 4.73
CA ALA A 25 6.65 2.47 3.70
C ALA A 25 5.34 2.03 4.36
N LYS A 26 4.23 2.70 4.02
CA LYS A 26 2.92 2.34 4.56
C LYS A 26 2.52 0.96 4.03
N SER A 27 2.17 0.07 4.96
CA SER A 27 1.72 -1.28 4.64
C SER A 27 0.24 -1.32 4.26
N LEU A 28 -0.12 -2.18 3.31
CA LEU A 28 -1.49 -2.44 2.85
C LEU A 28 -2.00 -3.84 3.23
N ASP A 29 -1.24 -4.60 4.01
CA ASP A 29 -1.52 -6.02 4.33
C ASP A 29 -2.93 -6.21 4.90
N ASP A 30 -3.29 -5.44 5.93
CA ASP A 30 -4.59 -5.55 6.60
C ASP A 30 -5.77 -5.22 5.66
N ALA A 31 -5.54 -4.42 4.63
CA ALA A 31 -6.57 -4.04 3.67
C ALA A 31 -6.74 -5.06 2.54
N LEU A 32 -5.89 -6.09 2.47
CA LEU A 32 -5.88 -7.14 1.45
C LEU A 32 -6.40 -8.49 2.00
N ASP A 33 -7.34 -8.46 2.94
CA ASP A 33 -7.96 -9.63 3.57
C ASP A 33 -9.19 -10.19 2.82
N CYS A 34 -9.58 -9.56 1.70
CA CYS A 34 -10.74 -9.92 0.89
C CYS A 34 -12.13 -9.77 1.56
N HIS A 35 -12.23 -9.01 2.66
CA HIS A 35 -13.51 -8.69 3.32
C HIS A 35 -14.04 -7.27 3.04
N SER A 36 -13.60 -6.67 1.94
CA SER A 36 -13.88 -5.29 1.55
C SER A 36 -14.32 -5.21 0.08
N ASN A 37 -14.34 -4.00 -0.50
CA ASN A 37 -14.65 -3.77 -1.91
C ASN A 37 -13.73 -2.69 -2.51
N GLY A 38 -13.87 -2.47 -3.83
CA GLY A 38 -13.09 -1.51 -4.60
C GLY A 38 -13.01 -0.12 -3.97
N HIS A 39 -14.15 0.48 -3.63
CA HIS A 39 -14.20 1.83 -3.08
C HIS A 39 -13.50 1.92 -1.73
N LYS A 40 -13.83 1.02 -0.81
CA LYS A 40 -13.28 1.05 0.55
C LYS A 40 -11.77 0.84 0.57
N PHE A 41 -11.23 0.13 -0.42
CA PHE A 41 -9.79 -0.04 -0.57
C PHE A 41 -9.11 1.20 -1.19
N VAL A 42 -9.65 1.74 -2.29
CA VAL A 42 -8.98 2.80 -3.08
C VAL A 42 -9.23 4.21 -2.55
N ALA A 43 -10.45 4.54 -2.11
CA ALA A 43 -10.82 5.90 -1.72
C ALA A 43 -9.97 6.47 -0.57
N PRO A 44 -9.61 5.70 0.48
CA PRO A 44 -8.70 6.18 1.51
C PRO A 44 -7.29 6.50 0.99
N LEU A 45 -6.79 5.72 0.02
CA LEU A 45 -5.47 5.92 -0.59
C LEU A 45 -5.45 7.19 -1.45
N LEU A 46 -6.53 7.46 -2.20
CA LEU A 46 -6.72 8.70 -2.93
C LEU A 46 -6.75 9.90 -1.98
N THR A 47 -7.54 9.80 -0.91
CA THR A 47 -7.73 10.87 0.08
C THR A 47 -6.43 11.20 0.81
N ALA A 48 -5.62 10.19 1.14
CA ALA A 48 -4.33 10.37 1.78
C ALA A 48 -3.22 10.87 0.82
N GLY A 49 -3.48 10.87 -0.48
CA GLY A 49 -2.46 11.15 -1.50
C GLY A 49 -1.43 10.03 -1.66
N ASP A 50 -1.75 8.81 -1.19
CA ASP A 50 -0.88 7.63 -1.30
C ASP A 50 -0.71 7.18 -2.77
N ILE A 51 -1.71 7.45 -3.60
CA ILE A 51 -1.76 7.13 -5.04
C ILE A 51 -2.19 8.34 -5.87
N GLN A 52 -1.88 8.31 -7.16
CA GLN A 52 -2.33 9.32 -8.11
C GLN A 52 -3.84 9.28 -8.30
N SER A 53 -4.47 10.44 -8.48
CA SER A 53 -5.92 10.56 -8.69
C SER A 53 -6.37 10.04 -10.05
N GLU A 54 -5.51 10.15 -11.07
CA GLU A 54 -5.77 9.61 -12.39
C GLU A 54 -5.14 8.22 -12.51
N PRO A 55 -5.90 7.19 -12.95
CA PRO A 55 -5.32 5.89 -13.22
C PRO A 55 -4.31 6.00 -14.37
N MET A 56 -3.16 5.36 -14.23
CA MET A 56 -2.17 5.30 -15.31
C MET A 56 -2.59 4.36 -16.43
N HIS A 57 -3.53 3.47 -16.16
CA HIS A 57 -4.13 2.56 -17.11
C HIS A 57 -5.50 2.09 -16.61
N VAL A 58 -6.42 1.85 -17.54
CA VAL A 58 -7.70 1.20 -17.29
C VAL A 58 -7.74 -0.02 -18.20
N GLU A 59 -7.83 -1.20 -17.59
CA GLU A 59 -7.94 -2.46 -18.30
C GLU A 59 -9.30 -2.58 -19.00
N ALA A 60 -9.39 -3.40 -20.04
CA ALA A 60 -10.64 -3.63 -20.77
C ALA A 60 -11.79 -4.10 -19.85
N ASN A 61 -11.46 -4.85 -18.79
CA ASN A 61 -12.42 -5.30 -17.78
C ASN A 61 -12.70 -4.27 -16.66
N SER A 62 -12.42 -2.99 -16.92
CA SER A 62 -12.64 -1.84 -16.04
C SER A 62 -11.77 -1.78 -14.77
N VAL A 63 -10.77 -2.66 -14.60
CA VAL A 63 -9.81 -2.51 -13.50
C VAL A 63 -8.90 -1.31 -13.74
N ASN A 64 -8.93 -0.36 -12.82
CA ASN A 64 -8.10 0.84 -12.85
C ASN A 64 -6.78 0.57 -12.12
N ALA A 65 -5.66 0.97 -12.73
CA ALA A 65 -4.33 0.87 -12.13
C ALA A 65 -3.81 2.27 -11.78
N PHE A 66 -3.54 2.52 -10.50
CA PHE A 66 -3.08 3.79 -9.97
C PHE A 66 -1.61 3.71 -9.56
N ARG A 67 -0.81 4.72 -9.94
CA ARG A 67 0.59 4.84 -9.47
C ARG A 67 0.62 5.24 -8.01
N THR A 68 1.62 4.76 -7.27
CA THR A 68 1.88 5.22 -5.90
C THR A 68 2.65 6.55 -5.92
N ASN A 69 2.33 7.48 -5.03
CA ASN A 69 3.07 8.74 -4.89
C ASN A 69 4.27 8.60 -3.94
N HIS A 70 4.24 7.62 -3.05
CA HIS A 70 5.34 7.26 -2.16
C HIS A 70 5.43 5.73 -2.01
N PRO A 71 6.48 5.21 -1.37
CA PRO A 71 6.62 3.77 -1.14
C PRO A 71 5.43 3.22 -0.34
N LEU A 72 4.80 2.18 -0.89
CA LEU A 72 3.79 1.34 -0.24
C LEU A 72 4.28 -0.11 -0.28
N THR A 73 3.86 -0.91 0.69
CA THR A 73 4.18 -2.35 0.73
C THR A 73 2.93 -3.20 0.88
N ALA A 74 2.97 -4.42 0.34
CA ALA A 74 2.01 -5.47 0.61
C ALA A 74 2.76 -6.79 0.81
N TYR A 75 2.54 -7.44 1.95
CA TYR A 75 3.16 -8.67 2.43
C TYR A 75 4.69 -8.65 2.36
N GLY A 76 5.28 -7.49 2.66
CA GLY A 76 6.73 -7.24 2.60
C GLY A 76 7.28 -6.93 1.20
N PHE A 77 6.44 -6.88 0.16
CA PHE A 77 6.85 -6.53 -1.20
C PHE A 77 6.48 -5.08 -1.55
N GLY A 78 7.34 -4.38 -2.28
CA GLY A 78 7.07 -3.02 -2.72
C GLY A 78 5.98 -2.98 -3.79
N VAL A 79 4.92 -2.20 -3.54
CA VAL A 79 3.81 -2.00 -4.46
C VAL A 79 4.29 -1.23 -5.70
N TYR A 80 3.94 -1.75 -6.88
CA TYR A 80 4.18 -1.15 -8.18
C TYR A 80 2.99 -0.27 -8.60
N VAL A 81 1.78 -0.83 -8.53
CA VAL A 81 0.52 -0.09 -8.74
C VAL A 81 -0.56 -0.62 -7.78
N VAL A 82 -1.51 0.24 -7.46
CA VAL A 82 -2.75 -0.09 -6.76
C VAL A 82 -3.83 -0.36 -7.79
N LEU A 83 -4.63 -1.40 -7.58
CA LEU A 83 -5.71 -1.81 -8.48
C LEU A 83 -7.06 -1.55 -7.81
N GLY A 84 -8.05 -1.12 -8.59
CA GLY A 84 -9.42 -1.00 -8.10
C GLY A 84 -10.46 -0.93 -9.20
N TYR A 85 -11.64 -1.42 -8.87
CA TYR A 85 -12.86 -1.29 -9.65
C TYR A 85 -14.07 -1.51 -8.73
N GLN A 86 -15.14 -0.77 -8.97
CA GLN A 86 -16.45 -0.99 -8.36
C GLN A 86 -17.53 -0.46 -9.29
N ALA A 87 -18.56 -1.26 -9.53
CA ALA A 87 -19.69 -0.86 -10.34
C ALA A 87 -20.38 0.39 -9.77
N ASN A 88 -20.73 1.32 -10.66
CA ASN A 88 -21.43 2.58 -10.35
C ASN A 88 -20.69 3.51 -9.37
N ASP A 89 -19.38 3.38 -9.27
CA ASP A 89 -18.57 4.24 -8.40
C ASP A 89 -17.78 5.27 -9.23
N PRO A 90 -17.96 6.58 -8.98
CA PRO A 90 -17.36 7.62 -9.80
C PRO A 90 -15.83 7.74 -9.68
N ILE A 91 -15.19 7.07 -8.70
CA ILE A 91 -13.72 7.08 -8.61
C ILE A 91 -13.06 6.21 -9.69
N PHE A 92 -13.80 5.28 -10.29
CA PHE A 92 -13.29 4.35 -11.29
C PHE A 92 -13.75 4.73 -12.70
N GLN A 93 -12.80 4.77 -13.62
CA GLN A 93 -13.10 4.96 -15.04
C GLN A 93 -13.50 3.61 -15.66
N PRO A 94 -14.53 3.57 -16.52
CA PRO A 94 -14.92 2.34 -17.20
C PRO A 94 -13.90 1.96 -18.27
N GLY A 95 -13.67 0.66 -18.42
CA GLY A 95 -12.97 0.08 -19.57
C GLY A 95 -13.87 -0.06 -20.80
N ASP A 96 -13.32 -0.59 -21.88
CA ASP A 96 -14.02 -0.80 -23.16
C ASP A 96 -14.63 -2.21 -23.34
N GLY A 97 -14.43 -3.09 -22.37
CA GLY A 97 -14.94 -4.46 -22.37
C GLY A 97 -15.93 -4.76 -21.24
N THR A 98 -16.19 -6.05 -21.02
CA THR A 98 -17.06 -6.51 -19.93
C THR A 98 -16.34 -6.34 -18.59
N PRO A 99 -16.95 -5.66 -17.60
CA PRO A 99 -16.36 -5.54 -16.27
C PRO A 99 -16.02 -6.88 -15.62
N ILE A 100 -14.99 -6.87 -14.77
CA ILE A 100 -14.50 -8.07 -14.09
C ILE A 100 -15.52 -8.73 -13.14
N GLY A 101 -16.50 -7.96 -12.67
CA GLY A 101 -17.53 -8.34 -11.68
C GLY A 101 -18.26 -7.10 -11.18
N ASP A 102 -18.76 -7.13 -9.94
CA ASP A 102 -19.27 -5.96 -9.23
C ASP A 102 -18.15 -5.14 -8.59
N TRP A 103 -17.06 -5.79 -8.17
CA TRP A 103 -15.90 -5.11 -7.60
C TRP A 103 -14.61 -5.92 -7.70
N ALA A 104 -13.48 -5.22 -7.76
CA ALA A 104 -12.18 -5.82 -7.60
C ALA A 104 -11.23 -4.81 -6.95
N TYR A 105 -10.27 -5.29 -6.17
CA TYR A 105 -9.21 -4.44 -5.64
C TYR A 105 -7.96 -5.24 -5.37
N GLY A 106 -6.84 -4.54 -5.25
CA GLY A 106 -5.59 -5.21 -4.97
C GLY A 106 -4.38 -4.37 -5.31
N VAL A 107 -3.27 -5.05 -5.51
CA VAL A 107 -1.99 -4.43 -5.87
C VAL A 107 -1.24 -5.30 -6.85
N VAL A 108 -0.38 -4.67 -7.64
CA VAL A 108 0.75 -5.36 -8.28
C VAL A 108 1.99 -5.06 -7.45
N VAL A 109 2.71 -6.09 -7.01
CA VAL A 109 3.94 -5.96 -6.23
C VAL A 109 5.16 -6.41 -7.03
N ARG A 110 6.34 -5.89 -6.64
CA ARG A 110 7.64 -6.35 -7.14
C ARG A 110 8.03 -7.64 -6.40
N GLY A 111 7.90 -8.77 -7.07
CA GLY A 111 8.17 -10.08 -6.49
C GLY A 111 7.83 -11.19 -7.48
N THR A 112 8.50 -12.33 -7.34
CA THR A 112 8.13 -13.54 -8.09
C THR A 112 6.81 -14.10 -7.56
N LYS A 113 6.03 -14.72 -8.46
CA LYS A 113 4.73 -15.31 -8.09
C LYS A 113 4.84 -16.24 -6.89
N SER A 114 5.84 -17.13 -6.87
CA SER A 114 6.03 -18.10 -5.79
C SER A 114 6.34 -17.46 -4.44
N ALA A 115 7.15 -16.41 -4.40
CA ALA A 115 7.47 -15.71 -3.15
C ALA A 115 6.26 -14.95 -2.61
N VAL A 116 5.51 -14.30 -3.50
CA VAL A 116 4.30 -13.55 -3.16
C VAL A 116 3.19 -14.51 -2.67
N GLU A 117 2.95 -15.62 -3.37
CA GLU A 117 2.00 -16.66 -2.95
C GLU A 117 2.31 -17.20 -1.55
N GLN A 118 3.59 -17.44 -1.23
CA GLN A 118 3.99 -17.89 0.10
C GLN A 118 3.70 -16.85 1.18
N ALA A 119 3.94 -15.57 0.91
CA ALA A 119 3.70 -14.50 1.88
C ALA A 119 2.20 -14.26 2.11
N VAL A 120 1.39 -14.21 1.06
CA VAL A 120 -0.08 -14.09 1.14
C VAL A 120 -0.67 -15.24 1.95
N ARG A 121 -0.26 -16.49 1.64
CA ARG A 121 -0.69 -17.68 2.40
C ARG A 121 -0.26 -17.63 3.87
N LYS A 122 0.96 -17.17 4.16
CA LYS A 122 1.46 -17.04 5.53
C LYS A 122 0.65 -16.00 6.33
N ALA A 123 0.18 -14.95 5.67
CA ALA A 123 -0.68 -13.94 6.27
C ALA A 123 -2.13 -14.41 6.46
N GLY A 124 -2.54 -15.52 5.83
CA GLY A 124 -3.90 -16.04 5.92
C GLY A 124 -4.91 -15.26 5.08
N SER A 125 -4.45 -14.52 4.07
CA SER A 125 -5.32 -13.78 3.15
C SER A 125 -5.88 -14.70 2.06
N ASP A 126 -7.14 -14.47 1.70
CA ASP A 126 -7.86 -15.17 0.62
C ASP A 126 -7.57 -14.58 -0.78
N ALA A 127 -6.64 -13.62 -0.88
CA ALA A 127 -6.35 -12.94 -2.13
C ALA A 127 -5.78 -13.89 -3.19
N THR A 128 -6.27 -13.74 -4.41
CA THR A 128 -5.76 -14.49 -5.56
C THR A 128 -4.44 -13.88 -6.02
N VAL A 129 -3.44 -14.74 -6.23
CA VAL A 129 -2.12 -14.32 -6.71
C VAL A 129 -1.93 -14.71 -8.17
N LYS A 130 -1.67 -13.72 -9.04
CA LYS A 130 -1.48 -13.91 -10.48
C LYS A 130 -0.19 -13.26 -10.95
N GLN A 131 0.56 -13.92 -11.82
CA GLN A 131 1.71 -13.30 -12.45
C GLN A 131 1.22 -12.25 -13.45
N ALA A 132 1.64 -11.00 -13.28
CA ALA A 132 1.30 -9.90 -14.20
C ALA A 132 2.40 -9.70 -15.25
N PHE A 133 3.66 -9.78 -14.84
CA PHE A 133 4.85 -9.66 -15.70
C PHE A 133 6.03 -10.39 -15.02
N PRO A 134 7.16 -10.67 -15.70
CA PRO A 134 8.39 -11.05 -15.01
C PRO A 134 8.70 -10.14 -13.80
N PHE A 135 8.79 -10.74 -12.61
CA PHE A 135 9.00 -10.09 -11.31
C PHE A 135 7.91 -9.10 -10.86
N LEU A 136 6.75 -9.09 -11.52
CA LEU A 136 5.55 -8.37 -11.08
C LEU A 136 4.40 -9.35 -10.87
N THR A 137 3.84 -9.32 -9.68
CA THR A 137 2.78 -10.25 -9.28
C THR A 137 1.60 -9.45 -8.74
N ALA A 138 0.42 -9.72 -9.27
CA ALA A 138 -0.84 -9.18 -8.80
C ALA A 138 -1.36 -9.99 -7.60
N ILE A 139 -1.86 -9.28 -6.60
CA ILE A 139 -2.58 -9.80 -5.43
C ILE A 139 -3.96 -9.14 -5.49
N VAL A 140 -5.00 -9.92 -5.73
CA VAL A 140 -6.32 -9.39 -6.09
C VAL A 140 -7.42 -10.07 -5.27
N CYS A 141 -8.31 -9.26 -4.72
CA CYS A 141 -9.61 -9.67 -4.21
C CYS A 141 -10.70 -9.21 -5.19
N SER A 142 -11.66 -10.07 -5.49
CA SER A 142 -12.82 -9.78 -6.33
C SER A 142 -14.02 -10.58 -5.84
N ASP A 143 -15.22 -10.24 -6.33
CA ASP A 143 -16.43 -11.04 -6.15
C ASP A 143 -16.46 -12.34 -6.97
#